data_AF-A0A1K0FBJ2-F1
#
_entry.id   AF-A0A1K0FBJ2-F1
#
_cell.length_a   1.000
_cell.length_b   1.000
_cell.length_c   1.000
_cell.angle_alpha   90.00
_cell.angle_beta   90.00
_cell.angle_gamma   90.00
#
_symmetry.space_group_name_H-M   'P 1'
#
loop_
_entity.id
_entity.type
_entity.pdbx_description
1 polymer ?
#
loop_
_entity_poly.entity_id
_entity_poly.type
_entity_poly.pdbx_seq_one_letter_code
_entity_poly.pdbx_strand_id
1 'polypeptide(L)' 'MSIDFETGEPSPGELAAIEAEWPQIEADLAELDAEIREIYAADRGGPTELDWRRTRRSAAQVTRTATRATRPVAELRSAA' A
#
# COMPACT_ATOMS: atom_id res chain seq x y z
N MET A 1 22.03 7.95 -15.35
CA MET A 1 20.60 8.21 -15.58
C MET A 1 20.16 9.19 -14.50
N SER A 2 20.07 10.48 -14.84
CA SER A 2 19.51 11.47 -13.91
C SER A 2 18.00 11.39 -14.00
N ILE A 3 17.35 11.17 -12.87
CA ILE A 3 15.89 11.27 -12.76
C ILE A 3 15.64 12.73 -12.38
N ASP A 4 15.06 13.51 -13.30
CA ASP A 4 14.50 14.83 -12.99
C ASP A 4 13.25 14.61 -12.14
N PHE A 5 13.38 14.80 -10.83
CA PHE A 5 12.22 14.94 -9.95
C PHE A 5 11.69 16.36 -10.15
N GLU A 6 10.53 16.49 -10.76
CA GLU A 6 9.82 17.75 -10.91
C GLU A 6 9.65 18.37 -9.51
N THR A 7 10.39 19.44 -9.20
CA THR A 7 10.50 20.00 -7.84
C THR A 7 9.30 20.88 -7.45
N GLY A 8 8.13 20.66 -8.07
CA GLY A 8 6.90 21.34 -7.70
C GLY A 8 6.35 20.73 -6.42
N GLU A 9 6.20 21.54 -5.37
CA GLU A 9 5.46 21.12 -4.18
C GLU A 9 4.02 20.77 -4.59
N PRO A 10 3.45 19.65 -4.12
CA PRO A 10 2.06 19.30 -4.39
C PRO A 10 1.12 20.44 -3.98
N SER A 11 0.14 20.75 -4.84
CA SER A 11 -0.96 21.62 -4.42
C SER A 11 -1.75 20.96 -3.29
N PRO A 12 -2.50 21.72 -2.47
CA PRO A 12 -3.28 21.15 -1.37
C PRO A 12 -4.24 20.03 -1.79
N GLY A 13 -4.78 20.08 -3.01
CA GLY A 13 -5.64 19.02 -3.55
C GLY A 13 -4.88 17.76 -3.93
N GLU A 14 -3.66 17.89 -4.42
CA GLU A 14 -2.77 16.77 -4.74
C GLU A 14 -2.26 16.12 -3.45
N LEU A 15 -1.88 16.93 -2.46
CA LEU A 15 -1.51 16.44 -1.14
C LEU A 15 -2.66 15.67 -0.48
N ALA A 16 -3.90 16.18 -0.56
CA ALA A 16 -5.07 15.46 -0.05
C ALA A 16 -5.34 14.14 -0.80
N ALA A 17 -5.03 14.06 -2.09
CA ALA A 17 -5.14 12.82 -2.87
C ALA A 17 -4.09 11.80 -2.43
N ILE A 18 -2.84 12.21 -2.23
CA ILE A 18 -1.76 11.37 -1.70
C ILE A 18 -2.15 10.82 -0.31
N GLU A 19 -2.64 11.67 0.59
CA GLU A 19 -3.10 11.25 1.91
C GLU A 19 -4.28 10.27 1.85
N ALA A 20 -5.13 10.37 0.83
CA ALA A 20 -6.23 9.44 0.62
C ALA A 20 -5.75 8.04 0.15
N GLU A 21 -4.57 7.95 -0.47
CA GLU A 21 -3.98 6.69 -0.95
C GLU A 21 -3.22 5.94 0.16
N TRP A 22 -2.71 6.65 1.17
CA TRP A 22 -1.90 6.06 2.24
C TRP A 22 -2.50 4.81 2.90
N PRO A 23 -3.80 4.76 3.23
CA PRO A 23 -4.39 3.56 3.83
C PRO A 23 -4.28 2.32 2.95
N GLN A 24 -4.36 2.46 1.62
CA GLN A 24 -4.19 1.33 0.70
C GLN A 24 -2.73 0.87 0.70
N ILE A 25 -1.79 1.82 0.60
CA ILE A 25 -0.35 1.53 0.61
C ILE A 25 0.04 0.82 1.91
N GLU A 26 -0.50 1.25 3.06
CA GLU A 26 -0.25 0.59 4.35
C GLU A 26 -0.76 -0.86 4.36
N ALA A 27 -1.95 -1.11 3.79
CA ALA A 27 -2.50 -2.46 3.68
C ALA A 27 -1.65 -3.35 2.77
N ASP A 28 -1.19 -2.83 1.64
CA ASP A 28 -0.32 -3.55 0.69
C ASP A 28 1.04 -3.88 1.34
N LEU A 29 1.62 -2.95 2.11
CA LEU A 29 2.85 -3.19 2.85
C LEU A 29 2.66 -4.25 3.96
N ALA A 30 1.51 -4.28 4.62
CA ALA A 30 1.21 -5.31 5.61
C ALA A 30 1.04 -6.70 4.98
N GLU A 31 0.52 -6.78 3.75
CA GLU A 31 0.46 -8.02 2.97
C GLU A 31 1.86 -8.50 2.58
N LEU A 32 2.68 -7.61 2.01
CA LEU A 32 4.06 -7.91 1.66
C LEU A 32 4.87 -8.40 2.88
N ASP A 33 4.69 -7.79 4.04
CA ASP A 33 5.33 -8.19 5.29
C ASP A 33 4.82 -9.56 5.82
N ALA A 34 3.59 -9.96 5.49
CA ALA A 34 3.10 -11.31 5.76
C ALA A 34 3.73 -12.33 4.81
N GLU A 35 3.82 -12.03 3.52
CA GLU A 35 4.44 -12.90 2.50
C GLU A 35 5.93 -13.12 2.80
N ILE A 36 6.67 -12.05 3.13
CA ILE A 36 8.07 -12.14 3.52
C ILE A 36 8.23 -13.10 4.71
N ARG A 37 7.35 -13.01 5.72
CA ARG A 37 7.41 -13.92 6.87
C ARG A 37 7.12 -15.36 6.47
N GLU A 38 6.20 -15.59 5.54
CA GLU A 38 5.89 -16.93 5.04
C GLU A 38 7.10 -17.55 4.33
N ILE A 39 7.80 -16.78 3.49
CA ILE A 39 9.04 -17.22 2.83
C ILE A 39 10.08 -17.66 3.86
N TYR A 40 10.33 -16.84 4.88
CA TYR A 40 11.27 -17.18 5.95
C TYR A 40 10.73 -18.20 6.96
N ALA A 41 9.50 -18.72 6.78
CA ALA A 41 8.92 -19.68 7.71
C ALA A 41 9.60 -21.04 7.61
N ALA A 42 10.08 -21.40 6.42
CA ALA A 42 10.83 -22.63 6.20
C ALA A 42 12.05 -22.74 7.13
N ASP A 43 12.79 -21.64 7.31
CA ASP A 43 14.01 -21.59 8.14
C ASP A 43 13.74 -21.83 9.64
N ARG A 44 12.49 -21.64 10.08
CA ARG A 44 12.04 -21.79 11.48
C ARG A 44 11.10 -22.97 11.71
N GLY A 45 11.04 -23.91 10.77
CA GLY A 45 10.25 -25.14 10.90
C GLY A 45 8.82 -25.06 10.35
N GLY A 46 8.51 -24.03 9.57
CA GLY A 46 7.24 -23.81 8.88
C GLY A 46 6.39 -22.65 9.45
N PRO A 47 5.29 -22.30 8.78
CA PRO A 47 4.39 -21.23 9.22
C PRO A 47 3.69 -21.57 10.55
N THR A 48 3.59 -20.57 11.42
CA THR A 48 2.85 -20.69 12.68
C THR A 48 1.38 -20.27 12.52
N GLU A 49 0.53 -20.62 13.49
CA GLU A 49 -0.85 -20.12 13.55
C GLU A 49 -0.94 -18.58 13.55
N LEU A 50 0.06 -17.91 14.13
CA LEU A 50 0.13 -16.45 14.11
C LEU A 50 0.41 -15.92 12.70
N ASP A 51 1.26 -16.59 11.93
CA ASP A 51 1.55 -16.24 10.54
C ASP A 51 0.28 -16.33 9.69
N TRP A 52 -0.46 -17.43 9.82
CA TRP A 52 -1.75 -17.59 9.13
C TRP A 52 -2.78 -16.52 9.49
N ARG A 53 -2.84 -16.13 10.77
CA ARG A 53 -3.71 -15.04 11.22
C ARG A 53 -3.28 -13.68 10.70
N ARG A 54 -1.98 -13.46 10.45
CA ARG A 54 -1.45 -12.22 9.87
C ARG A 54 -1.81 -12.15 8.40
N THR A 55 -1.54 -13.20 7.62
CA THR A 55 -1.89 -13.28 6.19
C THR A 55 -3.38 -13.04 5.94
N ARG A 56 -4.26 -13.67 6.73
CA ARG A 56 -5.71 -13.43 6.60
C ARG A 56 -6.11 -12.00 6.94
N ARG A 57 -5.44 -11.37 7.92
CA ARG A 57 -5.73 -9.98 8.32
C ARG A 57 -5.25 -8.97 7.29
N SER A 58 -4.06 -9.15 6.72
CA SER A 58 -3.54 -8.26 5.68
C SER A 58 -4.39 -8.34 4.42
N ALA A 59 -4.73 -9.54 3.93
CA ALA A 59 -5.62 -9.70 2.76
C ALA A 59 -7.00 -9.04 2.99
N ALA A 60 -7.56 -9.16 4.20
CA ALA A 60 -8.80 -8.49 4.58
C ALA A 60 -8.65 -6.96 4.74
N GLN A 61 -7.45 -6.45 5.05
CA GLN A 61 -7.17 -5.01 5.05
C GLN A 61 -7.15 -4.48 3.63
N VAL A 62 -6.41 -5.12 2.72
CA VAL A 62 -6.32 -4.75 1.30
C VAL A 62 -7.70 -4.69 0.65
N THR A 63 -8.54 -5.69 0.88
CA THR A 63 -9.91 -5.69 0.34
C THR A 63 -10.73 -4.51 0.88
N ARG A 64 -10.62 -4.20 2.19
CA ARG A 64 -11.39 -3.12 2.82
C ARG A 64 -10.92 -1.74 2.35
N THR A 65 -9.61 -1.54 2.22
CA THR A 65 -9.05 -0.28 1.75
C THR A 65 -9.32 -0.06 0.27
N ALA A 66 -9.34 -1.12 -0.55
CA ALA A 66 -9.64 -1.02 -1.97
C ALA A 66 -11.10 -0.61 -2.24
N THR A 67 -12.02 -0.98 -1.34
CA THR A 67 -13.43 -0.52 -1.41
C THR A 67 -13.63 0.93 -0.98
N ARG A 68 -12.64 1.56 -0.33
CA ARG A 68 -12.67 2.99 -0.01
C ARG A 68 -12.32 3.73 -1.30
N ALA A 69 -13.25 4.54 -1.81
CA ALA A 69 -13.06 5.24 -3.07
C ALA A 69 -11.79 6.12 -3.04
N THR A 70 -10.73 5.69 -3.72
CA THR A 70 -9.58 6.52 -4.08
C THR A 70 -9.95 7.23 -5.38
N ARG A 71 -9.93 8.56 -5.35
CA ARG A 71 -10.19 9.38 -6.55
C ARG A 71 -9.09 9.07 -7.57
N PRO A 72 -9.41 8.75 -8.83
CA PRO A 72 -8.38 8.41 -9.81
C PRO A 72 -7.43 9.60 -10.04
N VAL A 73 -6.12 9.34 -9.94
CA VAL A 73 -5.00 10.27 -10.19
C VAL A 73 -5.05 10.89 -11.59
N ALA A 74 -5.83 10.33 -12.52
CA ALA A 74 -6.02 10.85 -13.86
C ALA A 74 -6.52 12.31 -13.91
N GLU A 75 -7.17 12.81 -12.86
CA GLU A 75 -7.57 14.23 -12.79
C GLU A 75 -6.45 15.19 -12.33
N LEU A 76 -5.32 14.69 -11.80
CA LEU A 76 -4.22 15.53 -11.30
C LEU A 76 -3.44 16.21 -12.44
N ARG A 77 -3.51 15.70 -13.67
CA ARG A 77 -2.85 16.29 -14.85
C ARG A 77 -3.71 17.25 -15.68
N SER A 78 -5.00 17.39 -15.39
CA SER A 78 -5.92 18.16 -16.25
C SER A 78 -6.07 19.64 -15.86
N ALA A 79 -5.30 20.13 -14.88
CA ALA A 79 -5.26 21.54 -14.50
C ALA A 79 -3.95 22.18 -14.97
N ALA A 80 -3.82 22.41 -16.27
CA ALA A 80 -2.78 23.22 -16.88
C ALA A 80 -3.40 24.16 -17.93
#